data_AF-A0A0C2GEF7-F1
#
_entry.id   AF-A0A0C2GEF7-F1
#
_cell.length_a   1.000
_cell.length_b   1.000
_cell.length_c   1.000
_cell.angle_alpha   90.00
_cell.angle_beta   90.00
_cell.angle_gamma   90.00
#
_symmetry.space_group_name_H-M   'P 1'
#
loop_
_entity.id
_entity.type
_entity.pdbx_description
1 polymer ?
#
loop_
_entity_poly.entity_id
_entity_poly.type
_entity_poly.pdbx_seq_one_letter_code
_entity_poly.pdbx_strand_id
1 'polypeptide(L)' 'MNLAKDVSFDAVMAKEKTMSGAEIKAVCTEAGMLALRAQRKVVCADDFEKAIKNVMLKNKGGAPEEIYS' A
#
# COMPACT_ATOMS: atom_id res chain seq x y z
N MET A 1 12.15 8.79 -2.68
CA MET A 1 10.75 9.15 -2.40
C MET A 1 10.78 10.20 -1.31
N ASN A 2 10.24 11.40 -1.55
CA ASN A 2 10.18 12.42 -0.50
C ASN A 2 8.91 12.19 0.32
N LEU A 3 9.04 12.11 1.63
CA LEU A 3 7.95 11.83 2.56
C LEU A 3 7.55 13.10 3.29
N ALA A 4 6.26 13.27 3.53
CA ALA A 4 5.77 14.28 4.45
C ALA A 4 6.19 13.92 5.88
N LYS A 5 6.37 14.93 6.73
CA LYS A 5 6.91 14.77 8.10
C LYS A 5 5.96 14.01 9.03
N ASP A 6 4.69 13.92 8.65
CA ASP A 6 3.60 13.27 9.38
C ASP A 6 3.45 11.77 9.04
N VAL A 7 4.27 11.24 8.12
CA VAL A 7 4.25 9.82 7.78
C VAL A 7 4.92 9.00 8.88
N SER A 8 4.14 8.12 9.52
CA SER A 8 4.63 7.12 10.47
C SER A 8 4.60 5.72 9.86
N PHE A 9 5.76 5.07 9.75
CA PHE A 9 5.84 3.70 9.24
C PHE A 9 5.16 2.69 10.16
N ASP A 10 5.20 2.90 11.47
CA ASP A 10 4.51 2.04 12.43
C ASP A 10 3.00 2.06 12.19
N ALA A 11 2.45 3.25 11.91
CA ALA A 11 1.03 3.39 11.59
C ALA A 11 0.68 2.75 10.24
N VAL A 12 1.58 2.77 9.26
CA VAL A 12 1.39 2.13 7.95
C VAL A 12 1.45 0.61 8.06
N MET A 13 2.41 0.07 8.82
CA MET A 13 2.58 -1.38 9.02
C MET A 13 1.50 -1.97 9.93
N ALA A 14 1.00 -1.20 10.91
CA ALA A 14 -0.08 -1.67 11.79
C ALA A 14 -1.40 -1.95 11.04
N LYS A 15 -1.58 -1.43 9.83
CA LYS A 15 -2.80 -1.61 9.04
C LYS A 15 -2.94 -3.00 8.42
N GLU A 16 -1.85 -3.74 8.24
CA GLU A 16 -1.90 -5.06 7.63
C GLU A 16 -0.85 -6.00 8.26
N LYS A 17 -1.31 -7.09 8.90
CA LYS A 17 -0.43 -7.97 9.68
C LYS A 17 0.33 -8.97 8.83
N THR A 18 -0.11 -9.21 7.59
CA THR A 18 0.43 -10.26 6.72
C THR A 18 0.88 -9.72 5.38
N MET A 19 1.75 -8.71 5.38
CA MET A 19 2.40 -8.22 4.15
C MET A 19 3.73 -8.97 3.89
N SER A 20 3.86 -9.52 2.69
CA SER A 20 5.11 -9.99 2.13
C SER A 20 6.00 -8.81 1.69
N GLY A 21 7.32 -9.05 1.57
CA GLY A 21 8.25 -8.04 1.06
C GLY A 21 7.92 -7.53 -0.35
N ALA A 22 7.29 -8.37 -1.17
CA ALA A 22 6.80 -7.98 -2.49
C ALA A 22 5.64 -6.97 -2.39
N GLU A 23 4.71 -7.17 -1.46
CA GLU A 23 3.59 -6.25 -1.23
C GLU A 23 4.06 -4.93 -0.64
N ILE A 24 5.03 -4.95 0.27
CA ILE A 24 5.63 -3.72 0.80
C ILE A 24 6.24 -2.89 -0.34
N LYS A 25 6.97 -3.52 -1.27
CA LYS A 25 7.52 -2.85 -2.46
C LYS A 25 6.43 -2.31 -3.37
N ALA A 26 5.36 -3.07 -3.58
CA ALA A 26 4.23 -2.65 -4.39
C ALA A 26 3.51 -1.44 -3.76
N VAL A 27 3.31 -1.43 -2.44
CA VAL A 27 2.72 -0.31 -1.70
C VAL A 27 3.54 0.96 -1.83
N CYS A 28 4.86 0.89 -1.62
CA CYS A 28 5.74 2.05 -1.79
C CYS A 28 5.71 2.62 -3.22
N THR A 29 5.59 1.74 -4.22
CA THR A 29 5.50 2.14 -5.63
C THR A 29 4.16 2.82 -5.93
N GLU A 30 3.05 2.22 -5.48
CA GLU A 30 1.71 2.77 -5.68
C GLU A 30 1.53 4.09 -4.92
N ALA A 31 2.05 4.22 -3.70
CA ALA A 31 2.00 5.46 -2.93
C ALA A 31 2.74 6.61 -3.66
N GLY A 32 3.91 6.32 -4.24
CA GLY A 32 4.62 7.28 -5.09
C GLY A 32 3.82 7.68 -6.34
N MET A 33 3.17 6.71 -7.00
CA MET A 33 2.32 6.96 -8.16
C MET A 33 1.08 7.80 -7.82
N LEU A 34 0.47 7.57 -6.66
CA LEU A 34 -0.67 8.37 -6.17
C LEU A 34 -0.27 9.82 -5.90
N ALA A 35 0.89 10.06 -5.31
CA ALA A 35 1.41 11.41 -5.12
C ALA A 35 1.66 12.12 -6.46
N LEU A 36 2.28 11.44 -7.44
CA LEU A 36 2.50 11.98 -8.78
C LEU A 36 1.18 12.28 -9.52
N ARG A 37 0.19 11.39 -9.42
CA ARG A 37 -1.16 11.62 -9.98
C ARG A 37 -1.82 12.86 -9.37
N ALA A 38 -1.60 13.10 -8.09
CA ALA A 38 -2.07 14.30 -7.40
C ALA A 38 -1.18 15.55 -7.65
N GLN A 39 -0.25 15.50 -8.61
CA GLN A 39 0.71 16.58 -8.92
C GLN A 39 1.57 17.01 -7.71
N ARG A 40 1.84 16.08 -6.79
CA ARG A 40 2.70 16.30 -5.62
C ARG A 40 4.05 15.60 -5.79
N LYS A 41 5.10 16.23 -5.28
CA LYS A 41 6.46 15.66 -5.20
C LYS A 41 6.78 15.03 -3.83
N VAL A 42 5.81 15.08 -2.91
CA VAL A 42 5.92 14.59 -1.53
C VAL A 42 4.75 13.63 -1.29
N VAL A 43 5.05 12.48 -0.71
CA VAL A 43 4.08 11.44 -0.38
C VAL A 43 3.58 11.64 1.05
N CYS A 44 2.26 11.63 1.21
CA CYS A 44 1.59 11.84 2.49
C CYS A 44 1.05 10.52 3.05
N ALA A 45 0.61 10.53 4.32
CA ALA A 45 0.04 9.34 4.97
C ALA A 45 -1.13 8.75 4.16
N ASP A 46 -2.03 9.60 3.64
CA ASP A 46 -3.18 9.21 2.82
C ASP A 46 -2.81 8.39 1.57
N ASP A 47 -1.65 8.65 0.96
CA ASP A 47 -1.19 7.90 -0.21
C ASP A 47 -0.84 6.46 0.16
N PHE A 48 -0.23 6.25 1.34
CA PHE A 48 0.04 4.92 1.85
C PHE A 48 -1.25 4.16 2.18
N GLU A 49 -2.24 4.84 2.77
CA GLU A 49 -3.52 4.19 3.08
C GLU A 49 -4.23 3.68 1.81
N LYS A 50 -4.23 4.51 0.77
CA LYS A 50 -4.82 4.15 -0.53
C LYS A 50 -3.98 3.08 -1.24
N ALA A 51 -2.66 3.17 -1.17
CA ALA A 51 -1.76 2.20 -1.76
C ALA A 51 -1.93 0.80 -1.16
N ILE A 52 -2.01 0.69 0.18
CA ILE A 52 -2.26 -0.59 0.86
C ILE A 52 -3.58 -1.20 0.38
N LYS A 53 -4.66 -0.42 0.39
CA LYS A 53 -5.97 -0.90 -0.10
C LYS A 53 -5.89 -1.40 -1.54
N ASN A 54 -5.26 -0.64 -2.43
CA ASN A 54 -5.14 -1.00 -3.84
C ASN A 54 -4.30 -2.27 -4.07
N VAL A 55 -3.19 -2.43 -3.35
CA VAL A 55 -2.30 -3.60 -3.48
C VAL A 55 -2.97 -4.85 -2.91
N MET A 56 -3.60 -4.74 -1.75
CA MET A 56 -4.30 -5.86 -1.11
C MET A 56 -5.51 -6.32 -1.92
N LEU A 57 -6.26 -5.40 -2.53
CA LEU A 57 -7.37 -5.74 -3.42
C LEU A 57 -6.92 -6.48 -4.67
N LYS A 58 -5.77 -6.12 -5.25
CA LYS A 58 -5.21 -6.79 -6.44
C LYS A 58 -4.79 -8.24 -6.15
N ASN A 59 -4.32 -8.55 -4.93
CA ASN A 59 -3.89 -9.89 -4.55
C ASN A 59 -5.03 -10.83 -4.13
N LYS A 60 -6.20 -10.30 -3.72
CA LYS A 60 -7.40 -11.11 -3.46
C LYS A 60 -8.05 -11.72 -4.72
N GLY A 61 -7.46 -11.52 -5.90
CA GLY A 61 -7.84 -12.17 -7.16
C GLY A 61 -7.20 -13.55 -7.39
N GLY A 62 -6.47 -14.10 -6.42
CA GLY A 62 -5.94 -15.46 -6.48
C GLY A 62 -6.98 -16.47 -5.96
N ALA A 63 -7.26 -17.49 -6.79
CA ALA A 63 -8.06 -18.71 -6.60
C ALA A 63 -9.00 -18.79 -5.36
N PRO A 64 -10.30 -19.14 -5.53
CA PRO A 64 -11.21 -19.30 -4.41
C PRO A 64 -10.66 -20.31 -3.39
N GLU A 65 -10.57 -19.90 -2.12
CA GLU A 65 -10.07 -20.72 -1.00
C GLU A 65 -10.97 -21.92 -0.64
N GLU A 66 -11.98 -22.27 -1.44
CA GLU A 66 -13.01 -23.26 -1.09
C GLU A 66 -13.26 -24.32 -2.18
N ILE A 67 -12.22 -24.91 -2.77
CA ILE A 67 -12.41 -26.05 -3.71
C ILE A 67 -12.50 -27.39 -2.96
N TYR A 68 -12.18 -27.44 -1.67
CA TYR A 68 -12.34 -28.65 -0.85
C TYR A 68 -13.01 -28.32 0.49
N SER A 69 -14.33 -28.44 0.52
CA SER A 69 -15.11 -28.81 1.70
C SER A 69 -15.82 -30.12 1.41
#